data_AF-A0A4Y7UHW9-F1
#
_entry.id   AF-A0A4Y7UHW9-F1
#
_cell.length_a   1.000
_cell.length_b   1.000
_cell.length_c   1.000
_cell.angle_alpha   90.00
_cell.angle_beta   90.00
_cell.angle_gamma   90.00
#
_symmetry.space_group_name_H-M   'P 1'
#
loop_
_entity.id
_entity.type
_entity.pdbx_description
1 polymer ?
#
loop_
_entity_poly.entity_id
_entity_poly.type
_entity_poly.pdbx_seq_one_letter_code
_entity_poly.pdbx_strand_id
1 'polypeptide(L)'
;MFNFFKKKKKKYPVTKIELHFFKSLITILPRKYHYLLPQINDDFLIAFKENVLGFKDSYTFLLNAKLEPTFINKKLPHFFILQNIKIWNKL
;
A
#
# COMPACT_ATOMS: atom_id res chain seq x y z
N MET A 1 -34.87 16.82 -1.48
CA MET A 1 -34.24 16.04 -2.57
C MET A 1 -32.93 15.48 -2.07
N PHE A 2 -32.88 14.17 -1.79
CA PHE A 2 -31.66 13.51 -1.32
C PHE A 2 -30.78 13.18 -2.53
N ASN A 3 -29.79 14.04 -2.81
CA ASN A 3 -28.74 13.71 -3.76
C ASN A 3 -27.89 12.58 -3.16
N PHE A 4 -28.23 11.33 -3.52
CA PHE A 4 -27.35 10.20 -3.35
C PHE A 4 -26.11 10.44 -4.21
N PHE A 5 -25.04 10.94 -3.60
CA PHE A 5 -23.71 10.97 -4.21
C PHE A 5 -23.35 9.53 -4.59
N LYS A 6 -23.52 9.18 -5.87
CA LYS A 6 -22.98 7.95 -6.44
C LYS A 6 -21.46 8.01 -6.23
N LYS A 7 -20.95 7.36 -5.19
CA LYS A 7 -19.51 7.16 -5.00
C LYS A 7 -18.98 6.57 -6.30
N LYS A 8 -18.14 7.33 -7.01
CA LYS A 8 -17.46 6.83 -8.21
C LYS A 8 -16.75 5.54 -7.82
N LYS A 9 -17.12 4.41 -8.43
CA LYS A 9 -16.41 3.15 -8.24
C LYS A 9 -14.94 3.39 -8.61
N LYS A 10 -14.01 3.14 -7.68
CA LYS A 10 -12.58 3.27 -7.95
C LYS A 10 -12.26 2.35 -9.14
N LYS A 11 -11.62 2.91 -10.19
CA LYS A 11 -11.22 2.15 -11.39
C LYS A 11 -10.26 0.99 -11.06
N TYR A 12 -9.55 1.11 -9.95
CA TYR A 12 -8.62 0.11 -9.41
C TYR A 12 -8.92 -0.09 -7.92
N PRO A 13 -9.86 -0.97 -7.56
CA PRO A 13 -10.20 -1.21 -6.17
C PRO A 13 -9.04 -1.89 -5.46
N VAL A 14 -8.69 -1.39 -4.28
CA VAL A 14 -7.83 -2.11 -3.34
C VAL A 14 -8.74 -3.10 -2.61
N THR A 15 -8.39 -4.37 -2.66
CA THR A 15 -9.13 -5.43 -1.96
C THR A 15 -8.41 -5.82 -0.67
N LYS A 16 -9.03 -6.71 0.11
CA LYS A 16 -8.41 -7.25 1.32
C LYS A 16 -7.10 -8.00 1.03
N ILE A 17 -6.95 -8.55 -0.19
CA ILE A 17 -5.76 -9.30 -0.59
C ILE A 17 -4.55 -8.36 -0.64
N GLU A 18 -4.66 -7.22 -1.30
CA GLU A 18 -3.56 -6.25 -1.40
C GLU A 18 -3.21 -5.68 -0.02
N LEU A 19 -4.21 -5.37 0.81
CA LEU A 19 -3.98 -4.94 2.19
C LEU A 19 -3.21 -6.00 2.99
N HIS A 20 -3.57 -7.27 2.86
CA HIS A 20 -2.91 -8.36 3.55
C HIS A 20 -1.48 -8.57 3.06
N PHE A 21 -1.25 -8.48 1.74
CA PHE A 21 0.08 -8.51 1.14
C PHE A 21 0.98 -7.42 1.74
N PHE A 22 0.49 -6.18 1.82
CA PHE A 22 1.25 -5.07 2.41
C PHE A 22 1.55 -5.23 3.89
N LYS A 23 0.57 -5.71 4.67
CA LYS A 23 0.79 -6.02 6.08
C LYS A 23 1.87 -7.08 6.23
N SER A 24 1.83 -8.12 5.39
CA SER A 24 2.84 -9.18 5.37
C SER A 24 4.23 -8.64 5.01
N LEU A 25 4.34 -7.73 4.04
CA LEU A 25 5.62 -7.06 3.74
C LEU A 25 6.18 -6.31 4.94
N ILE A 26 5.35 -5.53 5.65
CA ILE A 26 5.79 -4.79 6.84
C ILE A 26 6.23 -5.75 7.95
N THR A 27 5.59 -6.91 8.12
CA THR A 27 6.01 -7.88 9.13
C THR A 27 7.38 -8.52 8.88
N ILE A 28 7.89 -8.47 7.64
CA ILE A 28 9.23 -8.96 7.28
C ILE A 28 10.28 -7.87 7.57
N LEU A 29 9.88 -6.60 7.68
CA LEU A 29 10.80 -5.51 7.98
C LEU A 29 11.34 -5.58 9.41
N PRO A 30 12.50 -4.93 9.67
CA PRO A 30 12.94 -4.71 11.04
C PRO A 30 11.84 -4.05 11.88
N ARG A 31 11.69 -4.49 13.14
CA ARG A 31 10.61 -4.09 14.06
C ARG A 31 10.38 -2.57 14.16
N LYS A 32 11.43 -1.76 13.97
CA LYS A 32 11.35 -0.29 13.93
C LYS A 32 10.41 0.26 12.85
N TYR A 33 10.04 -0.54 11.84
CA TYR A 33 9.11 -0.20 10.77
C TYR A 33 7.66 -0.67 11.00
N HIS A 34 7.39 -1.39 12.09
CA HIS A 34 6.03 -1.89 12.36
C HIS A 34 5.01 -0.78 12.64
N TYR A 35 5.47 0.45 12.93
CA TYR A 35 4.59 1.63 13.01
C TYR A 35 3.82 1.90 11.71
N LEU A 36 4.27 1.34 10.58
CA LEU A 36 3.60 1.41 9.30
C LEU A 36 2.36 0.51 9.23
N LEU A 37 2.21 -0.53 10.07
CA LEU A 37 1.06 -1.44 10.03
C LEU A 37 -0.32 -0.75 10.11
N PRO A 38 -0.57 0.18 11.06
CA PRO A 38 -1.84 0.90 11.12
C PRO A 38 -2.12 1.79 9.90
N GLN A 39 -1.07 2.16 9.15
CA GLN A 39 -1.23 2.96 7.93
C GLN A 39 -1.85 2.14 6.79
N ILE A 40 -1.71 0.80 6.77
CA ILE A 40 -2.19 -0.04 5.67
C ILE A 40 -3.69 -0.32 5.83
N ASN A 41 -4.50 0.62 5.34
CA ASN A 41 -5.96 0.58 5.34
C ASN A 41 -6.55 1.13 4.03
N ASP A 42 -7.87 1.06 3.89
CA ASP A 42 -8.62 1.47 2.69
C ASP A 42 -8.51 2.97 2.37
N ASP A 43 -8.17 3.80 3.36
CA ASP A 43 -7.98 5.25 3.22
C ASP A 43 -6.57 5.62 2.78
N PHE A 44 -5.58 4.77 3.09
CA PHE A 44 -4.19 4.97 2.70
C PHE A 44 -3.87 4.40 1.33
N LEU A 45 -4.31 3.17 1.03
CA LEU A 45 -4.13 2.55 -0.27
C LEU A 45 -5.27 2.97 -1.20
N ILE A 46 -4.96 3.90 -2.11
CA ILE A 46 -5.94 4.48 -3.01
C ILE A 46 -6.20 3.56 -4.21
N ALA A 47 -5.15 2.98 -4.78
CA ALA A 47 -5.23 2.12 -5.95
C ALA A 47 -4.06 1.15 -6.06
N PHE A 48 -4.33 0.01 -6.69
CA PHE A 48 -3.36 -0.99 -7.11
C PHE A 48 -3.49 -1.18 -8.63
N LYS A 49 -2.44 -0.85 -9.38
CA LYS A 49 -2.45 -0.95 -10.85
C LYS A 49 -1.14 -1.49 -11.37
N GLU A 50 -1.16 -2.02 -12.58
CA GLU A 50 0.06 -2.35 -13.32
C GLU A 50 0.93 -1.10 -13.49
N ASN A 51 2.24 -1.32 -13.49
CA ASN A 51 3.19 -0.24 -13.72
C ASN A 51 3.10 0.29 -15.15
N VAL A 52 2.98 1.60 -15.26
CA VAL A 52 2.88 2.29 -16.56
C VAL A 52 4.19 2.20 -17.35
N LEU A 53 5.32 1.95 -16.67
CA LEU A 53 6.65 1.86 -17.29
C LEU A 53 6.92 0.52 -18.02
N GLY A 54 5.93 -0.38 -18.10
CA GLY A 54 6.01 -1.56 -18.97
C GLY A 54 6.93 -2.69 -18.49
N PHE A 55 7.45 -2.61 -17.27
CA PHE A 55 8.20 -3.72 -16.69
C PHE A 55 7.25 -4.88 -16.35
N LYS A 56 7.56 -6.05 -16.89
CA LYS A 56 6.82 -7.30 -16.64
C LYS A 56 6.75 -7.57 -15.13
N ASP A 57 5.56 -7.95 -14.67
CA ASP A 57 5.27 -8.30 -13.26
C ASP A 57 5.56 -7.17 -12.25
N SER A 58 5.49 -5.91 -12.69
CA SER A 58 5.65 -4.76 -11.80
C SER A 58 4.34 -4.01 -11.57
N TYR A 59 4.12 -3.61 -10.32
CA TYR A 59 2.90 -2.96 -9.87
C TYR A 59 3.20 -1.59 -9.29
N THR A 60 2.29 -0.65 -9.51
CA THR A 60 2.32 0.70 -8.92
C THR A 60 1.18 0.84 -7.93
N PHE A 61 1.52 1.39 -6.77
CA PHE A 61 0.59 1.68 -5.69
C PHE A 61 0.38 3.19 -5.60
N LEU A 62 -0.87 3.61 -5.47
CA LEU A 62 -1.20 4.99 -5.17
C LEU A 62 -1.51 5.09 -3.68
N LEU A 63 -0.74 5.91 -2.97
CA LEU A 63 -0.87 6.15 -1.54
C LEU A 63 -1.50 7.52 -1.28
N ASN A 64 -2.22 7.64 -0.18
CA ASN A 64 -2.79 8.90 0.27
C ASN A 64 -1.77 9.76 1.01
N ALA A 65 -1.14 10.70 0.28
CA ALA A 65 -0.16 11.62 0.83
C ALA A 65 -0.68 12.46 2.01
N LYS A 66 -2.00 12.68 2.14
CA LYS A 66 -2.55 13.44 3.28
C LYS A 66 -2.33 12.75 4.63
N LEU A 67 -2.16 11.44 4.62
CA LEU A 67 -1.93 10.64 5.82
C LEU A 67 -0.45 10.50 6.17
N GLU A 68 0.45 10.92 5.27
CA GLU A 68 1.90 10.87 5.49
C GLU A 68 2.32 11.60 6.79
N PRO A 69 1.85 12.83 7.09
CA PRO A 69 2.27 13.53 8.32
C PRO A 69 1.84 12.81 9.61
N THR A 70 0.77 12.01 9.56
CA THR A 70 0.26 11.24 10.70
C THR A 70 1.15 10.06 11.02
N PHE A 71 1.74 9.45 10.00
CA PHE A 71 2.52 8.22 10.14
C PHE A 71 4.02 8.43 10.02
N ILE A 72 4.50 9.62 9.63
CA ILE A 72 5.93 9.87 9.42
C ILE A 72 6.75 9.67 10.69
N ASN A 73 7.82 8.88 10.58
CA ASN A 73 8.81 8.71 11.63
C ASN A 73 10.14 9.34 11.20
N LYS A 74 10.37 10.58 11.63
CA LYS A 74 11.57 11.37 11.29
C LYS A 74 12.89 10.78 11.79
N LYS A 75 12.84 9.77 12.68
CA LYS A 75 14.03 9.08 13.19
C LYS A 75 14.52 7.95 12.27
N LEU A 76 13.79 7.65 11.20
CA LEU A 76 14.13 6.58 10.27
C LEU A 76 14.66 7.13 8.94
N PRO A 77 15.47 6.33 8.20
CA PRO A 77 15.89 6.69 6.86
C PRO A 77 14.69 6.98 5.95
N HIS A 78 14.82 7.99 5.11
CA HIS A 78 13.76 8.44 4.22
C HIS A 78 13.39 7.40 3.16
N PHE A 79 14.35 6.55 2.78
CA PHE A 79 14.16 5.45 1.84
C PHE A 79 14.84 4.18 2.35
N PHE A 80 14.29 3.04 1.96
CA PHE A 80 14.90 1.72 2.12
C PHE A 80 14.57 0.87 0.90
N ILE A 81 15.51 0.02 0.49
CA ILE A 81 15.31 -0.89 -0.63
C ILE A 81 15.22 -2.30 -0.03
N LEU A 82 14.08 -2.95 -0.25
CA LEU A 82 13.96 -4.37 0.02
C LEU A 82 14.34 -5.14 -1.24
N GLN A 83 15.26 -6.08 -1.09
CA GLN A 83 15.77 -6.89 -2.18
C GLN A 83 15.67 -8.37 -1.79
N ASN A 84 15.62 -9.25 -2.78
CA ASN A 84 15.64 -10.71 -2.58
C ASN A 84 14.47 -11.28 -1.75
N ILE A 85 13.28 -10.66 -1.81
CA ILE A 85 12.06 -11.22 -1.20
C ILE A 85 11.58 -12.43 -2.02
N LYS A 86 11.52 -13.61 -1.40
CA LYS A 86 10.90 -14.79 -2.01
C LYS A 86 9.42 -14.83 -1.65
N ILE A 87 8.54 -14.69 -2.65
CA ILE A 87 7.09 -14.79 -2.48
C ILE A 87 6.67 -16.22 -2.81
N TRP A 88 6.12 -16.94 -1.84
CA TRP A 88 5.58 -18.28 -2.07
C TRP A 88 4.07 -18.20 -2.25
N ASN A 89 3.59 -18.35 -3.48
CA ASN A 89 2.17 -18.44 -3.74
C ASN A 89 1.74 -19.91 -3.61
N LYS A 90 1.23 -20.30 -2.44
CA LYS A 90 0.49 -21.58 -2.33
C LYS A 90 -0.91 -21.32 -2.88
N LEU A 91 -1.09 -21.61 -4.16
CA LEU A 91 -2.42 -21.78 -4.77
C LEU A 91 -3.15 -22.95 -4.11
#